data_AF-A0A9Q1M768-F1
#
_entry.id   AF-A0A9Q1M768-F1
#
_cell.length_a   1.000
_cell.length_b   1.000
_cell.length_c   1.000
_cell.angle_alpha   90.00
_cell.angle_beta   90.00
_cell.angle_gamma   90.00
#
_symmetry.space_group_name_H-M   'P 1'
#
loop_
_entity.id
_entity.type
_entity.pdbx_description
1 polymer ?
#
loop_
_entity_poly.entity_id
_entity_poly.type
_entity_poly.pdbx_seq_one_letter_code
_entity_poly.pdbx_strand_id
1 'polypeptide(L)'
;MNKMLMPNGRLMVNCGAATKEFSNTSSDLWELNATIIALCKAFPEQVSWKKLPKRAGENYLALTGPLPDLAIWSAHLPDQLSSSVKEWRSCTPSKM
;
A
#
# COMPACT_ATOMS: atom_id res chain seq x y z
N MET A 1 -5.65 -17.55 -1.98
CA MET A 1 -5.53 -16.64 -0.81
C MET A 1 -6.86 -16.07 -0.38
N ASN A 2 -7.66 -15.45 -1.27
CA ASN A 2 -8.92 -14.81 -0.87
C ASN A 2 -9.93 -15.76 -0.16
N LYS A 3 -9.96 -17.05 -0.54
CA LYS A 3 -10.83 -18.08 0.07
C LYS A 3 -10.54 -18.39 1.56
N MET A 4 -9.41 -17.93 2.09
CA MET A 4 -9.02 -18.13 3.50
C MET A 4 -9.34 -16.92 4.38
N LEU A 5 -9.78 -15.81 3.78
CA LEU A 5 -10.25 -14.65 4.52
C LEU A 5 -11.73 -14.85 4.85
N MET A 6 -12.13 -14.38 6.03
CA MET A 6 -13.55 -14.19 6.33
C MET A 6 -14.17 -13.28 5.26
N PRO A 7 -15.50 -13.36 5.01
CA PRO A 7 -16.18 -12.39 4.16
C PRO A 7 -15.83 -10.96 4.60
N ASN A 8 -15.40 -10.13 3.64
CA ASN A 8 -14.91 -8.76 3.86
C ASN A 8 -13.61 -8.62 4.70
N GLY A 9 -12.95 -9.74 5.00
CA GLY A 9 -11.65 -9.76 5.67
C GLY A 9 -10.58 -9.10 4.82
N ARG A 10 -9.58 -8.51 5.49
CA ARG A 10 -8.50 -7.77 4.85
C ARG A 10 -7.14 -8.24 5.35
N LEU A 11 -6.14 -8.06 4.50
CA LEU A 11 -4.73 -8.25 4.83
C LEU A 11 -4.06 -6.88 4.88
N MET A 12 -3.39 -6.58 5.98
CA MET A 12 -2.43 -5.48 6.06
C MET A 12 -1.04 -6.07 6.25
N VAL A 13 -0.11 -5.71 5.37
CA VAL A 13 1.23 -6.30 5.31
C VAL A 13 2.26 -5.20 5.38
N ASN A 14 3.23 -5.34 6.30
CA ASN A 14 4.45 -4.55 6.26
C ASN A 14 5.35 -5.11 5.16
N CYS A 15 5.68 -4.27 4.19
CA CYS A 15 6.53 -4.60 3.06
C CYS A 15 7.86 -3.89 3.26
N GLY A 16 8.95 -4.66 3.30
CA GLY A 16 10.30 -4.10 3.40
C GLY A 16 10.62 -3.16 2.23
N ALA A 17 11.71 -2.40 2.34
CA ALA A 17 12.14 -1.47 1.28
C ALA A 17 12.26 -2.15 -0.10
N ALA A 18 12.03 -1.38 -1.16
CA ALA A 18 12.20 -1.85 -2.54
C ALA A 18 13.65 -2.29 -2.81
N THR A 19 13.83 -3.29 -3.66
CA THR A 19 15.16 -3.80 -4.03
C THR A 19 15.95 -2.69 -4.70
N LYS A 20 17.09 -2.33 -4.12
CA LYS A 20 17.87 -1.13 -4.44
C LYS A 20 18.53 -1.12 -5.83
N GLU A 21 18.44 -2.23 -6.57
CA GLU A 21 19.26 -2.45 -7.78
C GLU A 21 18.74 -1.71 -9.04
N PHE A 22 17.58 -1.07 -8.99
CA PHE A 22 16.96 -0.39 -10.15
C PHE A 22 16.81 1.13 -10.02
N SER A 23 17.48 1.77 -9.05
CA SER A 23 17.18 3.15 -8.62
C SER A 23 17.64 4.30 -9.53
N ASN A 24 17.73 4.13 -10.85
CA ASN A 24 18.08 5.23 -11.77
C ASN A 24 16.89 5.84 -12.51
N THR A 25 15.67 5.35 -12.31
CA THR A 25 14.48 5.92 -12.95
C THR A 25 13.44 6.36 -11.93
N SER A 26 12.96 7.58 -12.10
CA SER A 26 11.96 8.30 -11.30
C SER A 26 10.54 7.70 -11.32
N SER A 27 10.39 6.45 -11.75
CA SER A 27 9.13 5.72 -11.73
C SER A 27 8.77 5.29 -10.30
N ASP A 28 7.49 5.35 -9.96
CA ASP A 28 6.95 5.12 -8.63
C ASP A 28 7.52 3.82 -7.98
N LEU A 29 8.40 3.99 -6.99
CA LEU A 29 9.24 2.95 -6.36
C LEU A 29 8.50 1.71 -5.81
N TRP A 30 7.17 1.71 -5.70
CA TRP A 30 6.40 0.55 -5.25
C TRP A 30 6.39 -0.58 -6.28
N GLU A 31 6.52 -0.28 -7.57
CA GLU A 31 6.59 -1.27 -8.66
C GLU A 31 7.84 -2.16 -8.56
N LEU A 32 8.80 -1.78 -7.71
CA LEU A 32 10.00 -2.56 -7.39
C LEU A 32 9.86 -3.39 -6.11
N ASN A 33 8.72 -3.30 -5.40
CA ASN A 33 8.47 -4.08 -4.19
C ASN A 33 7.81 -5.41 -4.53
N ALA A 34 8.59 -6.50 -4.50
CA ALA A 34 8.09 -7.84 -4.83
C ALA A 34 6.89 -8.29 -4.00
N THR A 35 6.79 -7.88 -2.73
CA THR A 35 5.65 -8.21 -1.87
C THR A 35 4.38 -7.50 -2.33
N ILE A 36 4.46 -6.21 -2.66
CA ILE A 36 3.31 -5.45 -3.18
C ILE A 36 2.88 -6.03 -4.53
N ILE A 37 3.81 -6.32 -5.43
CA ILE A 37 3.52 -6.96 -6.73
C ILE A 37 2.80 -8.30 -6.54
N ALA A 38 3.29 -9.14 -5.63
CA ALA A 38 2.66 -10.43 -5.32
C ALA A 38 1.23 -10.25 -4.79
N LEU A 39 1.01 -9.26 -3.91
CA LEU A 39 -0.32 -8.94 -3.40
C LEU A 39 -1.25 -8.45 -4.52
N CYS A 40 -0.80 -7.58 -5.42
CA CYS A 40 -1.65 -7.09 -6.52
C CYS A 40 -2.01 -8.20 -7.51
N LYS A 41 -1.13 -9.18 -7.73
CA LYS A 41 -1.45 -10.38 -8.52
C LYS A 41 -2.47 -11.27 -7.81
N ALA A 42 -2.38 -11.41 -6.49
CA ALA A 42 -3.28 -12.25 -5.69
C ALA A 42 -4.65 -11.60 -5.42
N PHE A 43 -4.71 -10.26 -5.41
CA PHE A 43 -5.89 -9.43 -5.17
C PHE A 43 -5.98 -8.31 -6.22
N PRO A 44 -6.29 -8.63 -7.49
CA PRO A 44 -6.33 -7.64 -8.57
C PRO A 44 -7.26 -6.48 -8.25
N GLU A 45 -6.78 -5.25 -8.49
CA GLU A 45 -7.51 -3.98 -8.27
C GLU A 45 -7.97 -3.74 -6.82
N GLN A 46 -7.58 -4.61 -5.89
CA GLN A 46 -7.99 -4.59 -4.50
C GLN A 46 -6.80 -4.41 -3.57
N VAL A 47 -5.70 -3.81 -4.03
CA VAL A 47 -4.54 -3.50 -3.19
C VAL A 47 -4.30 -2.01 -3.21
N SER A 48 -4.13 -1.43 -2.03
CA SER A 48 -3.61 -0.09 -1.85
C SER A 48 -2.32 -0.14 -1.07
N TRP A 49 -1.44 0.83 -1.28
CA TRP A 49 -0.16 0.90 -0.59
C TRP A 49 0.12 2.33 -0.11
N LYS A 50 0.99 2.46 0.88
CA LYS A 50 1.62 3.74 1.24
C LYS A 50 3.07 3.53 1.64
N LYS A 51 3.91 4.53 1.35
CA LYS A 51 5.31 4.54 1.79
C LYS A 51 5.40 5.21 3.16
N LEU A 52 6.10 4.58 4.09
CA LEU A 52 6.37 5.17 5.40
C LEU A 52 7.57 6.12 5.33
N PRO A 53 7.62 7.16 6.18
CA PRO A 53 8.73 8.12 6.18
C PRO A 53 10.05 7.46 6.56
N LYS A 54 11.19 8.10 6.24
CA LYS A 54 12.54 7.59 6.53
C LYS A 54 12.76 7.18 7.98
N ARG A 55 12.22 7.97 8.93
CA ARG A 55 12.25 7.66 10.38
C ARG A 55 11.58 6.33 10.75
N ALA A 56 10.75 5.79 9.88
CA ALA A 56 10.06 4.51 10.02
C ALA A 56 10.64 3.41 9.10
N GLY A 57 11.90 3.57 8.67
CA GLY A 57 12.67 2.56 7.94
C GLY A 57 12.41 2.50 6.44
N GLU A 58 11.74 3.50 5.85
CA GLU A 58 11.37 3.54 4.42
C GLU A 58 10.59 2.30 3.92
N ASN A 59 9.91 1.61 4.85
CA ASN A 59 9.04 0.50 4.55
C ASN A 59 7.78 0.96 3.81
N TYR A 60 7.08 0.02 3.22
CA TYR A 60 5.77 0.21 2.63
C TYR A 60 4.73 -0.54 3.47
N LEU A 61 3.49 -0.06 3.47
CA LEU A 61 2.34 -0.84 3.91
C LEU A 61 1.50 -1.16 2.69
N ALA A 62 1.02 -2.40 2.62
CA ALA A 62 0.02 -2.83 1.66
C ALA A 62 -1.26 -3.25 2.39
N LEU A 63 -2.41 -2.90 1.84
CA LEU A 63 -3.73 -3.18 2.39
C LEU A 63 -4.64 -3.73 1.29
N THR A 64 -5.31 -4.85 1.54
CA THR A 64 -6.31 -5.39 0.62
C THR A 64 -7.71 -4.82 0.83
N GLY A 65 -8.54 -4.87 -0.21
CA GLY A 65 -9.91 -4.38 -0.24
C GLY A 65 -10.02 -2.88 -0.56
N PRO A 66 -11.26 -2.37 -0.71
CA PRO A 66 -11.49 -0.96 -1.05
C PRO A 66 -11.05 -0.03 0.09
N LEU A 67 -10.37 1.08 -0.21
CA LEU A 67 -10.10 2.08 0.83
C LEU A 67 -11.42 2.66 1.35
N PRO A 68 -11.52 2.94 2.67
CA PRO A 68 -12.60 3.79 3.16
C PRO A 68 -12.44 5.20 2.58
N ASP A 69 -13.46 6.04 2.76
CA ASP A 69 -13.30 7.47 2.49
C ASP A 69 -12.13 8.02 3.31
N LEU A 70 -11.07 8.45 2.63
CA LEU A 70 -9.83 8.87 3.27
C LEU A 70 -10.00 10.19 4.04
N ALA A 71 -10.94 11.04 3.65
CA ALA A 71 -11.21 12.31 4.34
C ALA A 71 -11.96 12.05 5.65
N ILE A 72 -13.01 11.22 5.61
CA ILE A 72 -13.75 10.79 6.80
C ILE A 72 -12.81 10.03 7.73
N TRP A 73 -12.01 9.09 7.21
CA TRP A 73 -11.08 8.33 8.04
C TRP A 73 -10.06 9.25 8.72
N SER A 74 -9.45 10.18 7.97
CA SER A 74 -8.50 11.15 8.51
C SER A 74 -9.13 12.03 9.61
N ALA A 75 -10.38 12.47 9.44
CA ALA A 75 -11.10 13.31 10.41
C ALA A 75 -11.43 12.60 11.74
N HIS A 76 -11.49 11.27 11.75
CA HIS A 76 -11.76 10.49 12.97
C HIS A 76 -10.49 10.05 13.72
N LEU A 77 -9.30 10.36 13.20
CA LEU A 77 -8.04 10.01 13.83
C LEU A 77 -7.41 11.20 14.55
N PRO A 78 -6.62 10.97 15.61
CA PRO A 78 -5.76 12.00 16.19
C PRO A 78 -4.82 12.60 15.14
N ASP A 79 -4.43 13.86 15.34
CA ASP A 79 -3.55 14.62 14.42
C ASP A 79 -2.25 13.88 14.07
N GLN A 80 -1.72 13.12 15.01
CA GLN A 80 -0.49 12.33 14.84
C GLN A 80 -0.64 11.23 13.77
N LEU A 81 -1.86 10.75 13.52
CA LEU A 81 -2.15 9.65 12.61
C LEU A 81 -2.87 10.13 11.33
N SER A 82 -3.62 11.22 11.41
CA SER A 82 -4.50 11.71 10.33
C SER A 82 -3.75 12.12 9.06
N SER A 83 -2.56 12.70 9.21
CA SER A 83 -1.72 13.21 8.10
C SER A 83 -1.33 12.13 7.08
N SER A 84 -0.96 10.94 7.56
CA SER A 84 -0.50 9.83 6.70
C SER A 84 -1.64 9.01 6.05
N VAL A 85 -2.91 9.32 6.34
CA VAL A 85 -4.05 8.62 5.74
C VAL A 85 -4.20 8.98 4.26
N LYS A 86 -3.91 10.23 3.89
CA LYS A 86 -4.08 10.70 2.51
C LYS A 86 -2.98 10.20 1.56
N GLU A 87 -1.99 9.48 2.09
CA GLU A 87 -0.86 8.94 1.33
C GLU A 87 -1.12 7.54 0.76
N TRP A 88 -2.26 6.92 1.09
CA TRP A 88 -2.65 5.65 0.49
C TRP A 88 -2.96 5.82 -1.01
N ARG A 89 -2.38 4.95 -1.83
CA ARG A 89 -2.53 4.93 -3.29
C ARG A 89 -2.98 3.55 -3.75
N SER A 90 -3.82 3.49 -4.77
CA SER A 90 -4.22 2.22 -5.38
C SER A 90 -3.04 1.60 -6.13
N CYS A 91 -2.92 0.28 -6.04
CA CYS A 91 -2.07 -0.53 -6.91
C CYS A 91 -2.78 -0.73 -8.25
N THR A 92 -2.86 0.33 -9.05
CA THR A 92 -3.22 0.21 -10.46
C THR A 92 -1.92 0.18 -11.26
N PRO A 93 -1.62 -0.89 -12.00
CA PRO A 93 -0.57 -0.83 -13.00
C PRO A 93 -0.88 0.34 -13.93
N SER A 94 0.08 1.22 -14.17
CA SER A 94 -0.05 2.20 -15.24
C SER A 94 -0.43 1.43 -16.51
N LYS A 95 -1.55 1.78 -17.15
CA LYS A 95 -1.87 1.22 -18.47
C LYS A 95 -0.67 1.52 -19.37
N MET A 96 0.04 0.47 -19.80
CA MET A 96 0.93 0.56 -20.95
C MET A 96 0.13 0.96 -22.19
#